data_AF-A0AAU3QAD9-F1
#
_entry.id   AF-A0AAU3QAD9-F1
#
_cell.length_a   1.000
_cell.length_b   1.000
_cell.length_c   1.000
_cell.angle_alpha   90.00
_cell.angle_beta   90.00
_cell.angle_gamma   90.00
#
_symmetry.space_group_name_H-M   'P 1'
#
loop_
_entity.id
_entity.type
_entity.pdbx_description
1 polymer ?
#
loop_
_entity_poly.entity_id
_entity_poly.type
_entity_poly.pdbx_seq_one_letter_code
_entity_poly.pdbx_strand_id
1 'polypeptide(L)' 'MAIDPTQLADLEAGLTDNIFTDDEIVERVRAAGLPELARVLRTAFSR' A
#
# COMPACT_ATOMS: atom_id res chain seq x y z
N MET A 1 4.50 7.14 15.30
CA MET A 1 3.27 6.38 15.03
C MET A 1 3.72 4.97 14.71
N ALA A 2 3.28 3.96 15.48
CA ALA A 2 3.68 2.57 15.23
C ALA A 2 2.85 2.01 14.07
N ILE A 3 3.48 1.25 13.18
CA ILE A 3 2.81 0.56 12.07
C ILE A 3 1.96 -0.56 12.67
N ASP A 4 0.71 -0.68 12.21
CA ASP A 4 -0.15 -1.80 12.61
C ASP A 4 0.25 -3.07 11.83
N PRO A 5 0.67 -4.15 12.52
CA PRO A 5 1.16 -5.36 11.85
C PRO A 5 0.05 -6.13 11.12
N THR A 6 -1.22 -5.96 11.53
CA THR A 6 -2.37 -6.61 10.88
C THR A 6 -2.64 -5.98 9.53
N GLN A 7 -2.61 -4.64 9.46
CA GLN A 7 -2.77 -3.92 8.20
C GLN A 7 -1.63 -4.20 7.21
N LEU A 8 -0.42 -4.46 7.71
CA LEU A 8 0.73 -4.81 6.87
C LEU A 8 0.53 -6.20 6.23
N ALA A 9 0.08 -7.18 7.00
CA ALA A 9 -0.21 -8.53 6.49
C ALA A 9 -1.36 -8.54 5.46
N ASP A 10 -2.41 -7.75 5.69
CA ASP A 10 -3.55 -7.61 4.76
C ASP A 10 -3.12 -6.97 3.42
N LEU A 11 -2.22 -5.98 3.50
CA LEU A 11 -1.61 -5.35 2.34
C LEU A 11 -0.71 -6.34 1.57
N GLU A 12 0.13 -7.11 2.26
CA GLU A 12 0.98 -8.14 1.63
C GLU A 12 0.16 -9.23 0.93
N ALA A 13 -0.92 -9.68 1.55
CA ALA A 13 -1.81 -10.69 0.97
C ALA A 13 -2.44 -10.20 -0.35
N GLY A 14 -3.06 -9.03 -0.36
CA GLY A 14 -3.73 -8.56 -1.58
C GLY A 14 -2.77 -8.03 -2.66
N LEU A 15 -1.53 -7.66 -2.31
CA LEU A 15 -0.45 -7.46 -3.28
C LEU A 15 -0.03 -8.77 -3.95
N THR A 16 0.04 -9.87 -3.20
CA THR A 16 0.44 -11.18 -3.70
C THR A 16 -0.60 -11.77 -4.65
N ASP A 17 -1.87 -11.63 -4.31
CA ASP A 17 -2.99 -12.10 -5.14
C ASP A 17 -3.37 -11.11 -6.27
N ASN A 18 -2.66 -9.97 -6.38
CA ASN A 18 -2.87 -8.92 -7.38
C ASN A 18 -4.34 -8.46 -7.47
N ILE A 19 -5.02 -8.43 -6.32
CA ILE A 19 -6.46 -8.15 -6.20
C ILE A 19 -6.72 -6.64 -6.17
N PHE A 20 -5.74 -5.86 -5.73
CA PHE A 20 -5.87 -4.43 -5.56
C PHE A 20 -5.49 -3.69 -6.85
N THR A 21 -6.27 -2.66 -7.16
CA THR A 21 -5.86 -1.67 -8.14
C THR A 21 -4.67 -0.86 -7.64
N ASP A 22 -3.92 -0.25 -8.56
CA ASP A 22 -2.79 0.63 -8.25
C ASP A 22 -3.14 1.74 -7.24
N ASP A 23 -4.32 2.36 -7.38
CA ASP A 23 -4.81 3.37 -6.43
C ASP A 23 -5.14 2.77 -5.04
N GLU A 24 -5.70 1.55 -4.98
CA GLU A 24 -5.97 0.86 -3.71
C GLU A 24 -4.70 0.49 -2.96
N ILE A 25 -3.64 0.08 -3.69
CA ILE A 25 -2.33 -0.21 -3.10
C ILE A 25 -1.77 1.07 -2.45
N VAL A 26 -1.83 2.21 -3.15
CA VAL A 26 -1.35 3.50 -2.63
C VAL A 26 -2.10 3.93 -1.37
N GLU A 27 -3.43 3.80 -1.36
CA GLU A 27 -4.26 4.17 -0.21
C GLU A 27 -4.01 3.25 1.00
N ARG A 28 -3.86 1.94 0.78
CA ARG A 28 -3.53 0.99 1.86
C ARG A 28 -2.14 1.22 2.45
N VAL A 29 -1.14 1.48 1.62
CA VAL A 29 0.23 1.82 2.07
C VAL A 29 0.23 3.11 2.91
N ARG A 30 -0.56 4.10 2.51
CA ARG A 30 -0.77 5.33 3.29
C ARG A 30 -1.47 5.02 4.63
N ALA A 31 -2.52 4.20 4.62
CA ALA A 31 -3.26 3.80 5.82
C ALA A 31 -2.40 2.98 6.81
N ALA A 32 -1.46 2.19 6.31
CA ALA A 32 -0.45 1.48 7.10
C ALA A 32 0.60 2.41 7.76
N GLY A 33 0.52 3.72 7.53
CA GLY A 33 1.44 4.70 8.09
C GLY A 33 2.74 4.86 7.31
N LEU A 34 2.75 4.49 6.03
CA LEU A 34 3.90 4.60 5.12
C LEU A 34 3.66 5.63 3.99
N PRO A 35 3.43 6.92 4.31
CA PRO A 35 3.04 7.92 3.32
C PRO A 35 4.11 8.19 2.24
N GLU A 36 5.40 8.06 2.58
CA GLU A 36 6.49 8.23 1.61
C GLU A 36 6.52 7.11 0.55
N LEU A 37 6.27 5.87 0.97
CA LEU A 37 6.14 4.73 0.06
C LEU A 37 4.93 4.89 -0.86
N ALA A 38 3.80 5.32 -0.32
CA ALA A 38 2.59 5.61 -1.12
C ALA A 38 2.87 6.66 -2.22
N ARG A 39 3.69 7.68 -1.94
CA ARG A 39 4.09 8.71 -2.91
C ARG A 39 4.96 8.13 -4.04
N VAL A 40 5.90 7.26 -3.70
CA VAL A 40 6.76 6.58 -4.69
C VAL A 40 5.92 5.67 -5.59
N LEU A 41 5.05 4.86 -5.00
CA LEU A 41 4.16 3.95 -5.72
C LEU A 41 3.24 4.69 -6.67
N ARG A 42 2.61 5.79 -6.23
CA ARG A 42 1.78 6.62 -7.12
C ARG A 42 2.54 7.14 -8.35
N THR A 43 3.81 7.48 -8.17
CA THR A 43 4.66 7.94 -9.28
C THR A 43 5.00 6.79 -10.23
N ALA A 44 5.19 5.58 -9.70
CA ALA A 44 5.48 4.38 -10.48
C ALA A 44 4.27 3.88 -11.30
N PHE A 45 3.07 3.94 -10.72
CA PHE A 45 1.83 3.50 -11.37
C PHE A 45 1.26 4.51 -12.38
N SER A 46 1.59 5.79 -12.26
CA SER A 46 1.10 6.83 -13.16
C SER A 46 1.85 6.89 -14.51
N ARG A 47 2.54 5.80 -14.90
CA ARG A 47 3.44 5.70 -16.06
C ARG A 47 2.83 4.81 -17.15
#